data_AF-A0A7J4AVJ0-F1
#
_entry.id   AF-A0A7J4AVJ0-F1
#
_cell.length_a   1.000
_cell.length_b   1.000
_cell.length_c   1.000
_cell.angle_alpha   90.00
_cell.angle_beta   90.00
_cell.angle_gamma   90.00
#
_symmetry.space_group_name_H-M   'P 1'
#
loop_
_entity.id
_entity.type
_entity.pdbx_description
1 polymer ?
#
loop_
_entity_poly.entity_id
_entity_poly.type
_entity_poly.pdbx_seq_one_letter_code
_entity_poly.pdbx_strand_id
1 'polypeptide(L)'
;SMTLEGLEKEKEKENSELLVPIGGNSYIKARLESPDKIIVGMGAGISVEKTLQEAKEIIKNRLESLEKTRMSLQQQLAQIAERMSEGREKFDNLLAKLREETKPRNV
;
A
#
# COMPACT_ATOMS: atom_id res chain seq x y z
N SER A 1 13.31 -16.69 0.21
CA SER A 1 11.87 -16.69 -0.14
C SER A 1 11.75 -16.61 -1.66
N MET A 2 10.69 -17.17 -2.24
CA MET A 2 10.47 -17.16 -3.69
C MET A 2 9.96 -15.76 -4.12
N THR A 3 10.90 -14.85 -4.34
CA THR A 3 10.66 -13.45 -4.75
C THR A 3 11.42 -13.12 -6.03
N LEU A 4 11.14 -11.98 -6.65
CA LEU A 4 11.86 -11.52 -7.86
C LEU A 4 13.37 -11.40 -7.61
N GLU A 5 13.77 -10.94 -6.43
CA GLU A 5 15.17 -10.85 -6.00
C GLU A 5 15.78 -12.22 -5.73
N GLY A 6 14.98 -13.18 -5.24
CA GLY A 6 15.40 -14.55 -5.06
C GLY A 6 15.66 -15.26 -6.40
N LEU A 7 14.80 -15.03 -7.39
CA LEU A 7 14.94 -15.59 -8.74
C LEU A 7 16.18 -15.07 -9.47
N GLU A 8 16.56 -13.82 -9.25
CA GLU A 8 17.78 -13.24 -9.81
C GLU A 8 19.05 -14.01 -9.38
N LYS A 9 19.07 -14.50 -8.13
CA LYS A 9 20.19 -15.31 -7.60
C LYS A 9 20.19 -16.74 -8.12
N GLU A 10 19.01 -17.29 -8.41
CA GLU A 10 18.88 -18.66 -8.94
C GLU A 10 19.05 -18.71 -10.47
N LYS A 11 18.94 -17.58 -11.16
CA LYS A 11 19.19 -17.48 -12.61
C LYS A 11 20.59 -17.95 -13.02
N GLU A 12 21.58 -17.77 -12.16
CA GLU A 12 22.97 -18.18 -12.41
C GLU A 12 23.20 -19.69 -12.23
N LYS A 13 22.21 -20.43 -11.72
CA LYS A 13 22.30 -21.88 -11.50
C LYS A 13 21.45 -22.60 -12.54
N GLU A 14 22.10 -23.32 -13.46
CA GLU A 14 21.40 -24.25 -14.34
C GLU A 14 20.66 -25.32 -13.51
N ASN A 15 19.40 -25.60 -13.87
CA ASN A 15 18.54 -26.57 -13.21
C ASN A 15 18.30 -26.31 -11.71
N SER A 16 18.23 -25.05 -11.28
CA SER A 16 17.89 -24.70 -9.91
C SER A 16 16.62 -25.43 -9.42
N GLU A 17 16.76 -26.21 -8.35
CA GLU A 17 15.65 -26.88 -7.69
C GLU A 17 15.05 -25.96 -6.61
N LEU A 18 13.73 -25.86 -6.62
CA LEU A 18 12.94 -24.98 -5.77
C LEU A 18 12.01 -25.82 -4.89
N LEU A 19 11.76 -25.35 -3.66
CA LEU A 19 10.66 -25.88 -2.85
C LEU A 19 9.45 -24.96 -2.98
N VAL A 20 8.35 -25.50 -3.51
CA VAL A 20 7.09 -24.78 -3.65
C VAL A 20 6.18 -25.19 -2.48
N PRO A 21 5.76 -24.25 -1.62
CA PRO A 21 4.86 -24.56 -0.52
C PRO A 21 3.47 -24.90 -1.06
N ILE A 22 2.88 -25.98 -0.55
CA ILE A 22 1.51 -26.42 -0.90
C ILE A 22 0.54 -26.34 0.29
N GLY A 23 0.97 -25.72 1.39
CA GLY A 23 0.18 -25.57 2.62
C GLY A 23 0.51 -26.61 3.68
N GLY A 24 0.02 -26.42 4.91
CA GLY A 24 0.19 -27.37 6.02
C GLY A 24 1.66 -27.72 6.33
N ASN A 25 2.57 -26.75 6.21
CA ASN A 25 4.02 -26.97 6.34
C ASN A 25 4.60 -28.03 5.37
N SER A 26 3.93 -28.26 4.24
CA SER A 26 4.31 -29.23 3.21
C SER A 26 4.78 -28.53 1.95
N TYR A 27 5.73 -29.18 1.25
CA TYR A 27 6.44 -28.62 0.10
C TYR A 27 6.58 -29.67 -1.01
N ILE A 28 6.53 -29.22 -2.26
CA ILE A 28 6.92 -30.02 -3.42
C ILE A 28 8.23 -29.51 -3.98
N LYS A 29 9.00 -30.42 -4.60
CA LYS A 29 10.21 -30.08 -5.33
C LYS A 29 9.83 -29.73 -6.77
N ALA A 30 10.30 -28.59 -7.25
CA ALA A 30 10.11 -28.13 -8.63
C ALA A 30 11.45 -27.70 -9.22
N ARG A 31 11.54 -27.65 -10.55
CA ARG A 31 12.72 -27.17 -11.27
C ARG A 31 12.38 -25.87 -11.98
N LEU A 32 13.28 -24.89 -11.89
CA LEU A 32 13.14 -23.63 -12.60
C LEU A 32 13.53 -23.81 -14.08
N GLU A 33 12.55 -23.69 -14.98
CA GLU A 33 12.76 -23.87 -16.42
C GLU A 33 13.16 -22.57 -17.12
N SER A 34 12.47 -21.46 -16.83
CA SER A 34 12.68 -20.17 -17.50
C SER A 34 12.78 -19.03 -16.46
N PRO A 35 13.94 -18.83 -15.80
CA PRO A 35 14.12 -17.81 -14.76
C PRO A 35 13.87 -16.38 -15.25
N ASP A 36 14.02 -16.13 -16.55
CA ASP A 36 13.86 -14.81 -17.15
C ASP A 36 12.44 -14.47 -17.56
N LYS A 37 11.51 -15.44 -17.55
CA LYS A 37 10.14 -15.25 -18.02
C LYS A 37 9.19 -15.19 -16.83
N ILE A 38 8.66 -14.00 -16.59
CA ILE A 38 7.76 -13.71 -15.47
C ILE A 38 6.38 -13.35 -16.03
N ILE A 39 5.35 -14.05 -15.58
CA ILE A 39 3.96 -13.69 -15.88
C ILE A 39 3.51 -12.61 -14.89
N VAL A 40 3.23 -11.42 -15.40
CA VAL A 40 2.78 -10.27 -14.59
C VAL A 40 1.33 -9.95 -14.93
N GLY A 41 0.47 -9.98 -13.90
CA GLY A 41 -0.94 -9.58 -14.04
C GLY A 41 -1.06 -8.07 -14.24
N MET A 42 -1.82 -7.66 -15.25
CA MET A 42 -2.07 -6.25 -15.61
C MET A 42 -3.43 -5.72 -15.13
N GLY A 43 -4.27 -6.59 -14.56
CA GLY A 43 -5.62 -6.26 -14.12
C GLY A 43 -6.69 -6.72 -15.12
N ALA A 44 -7.96 -6.65 -14.72
CA ALA A 44 -9.11 -7.10 -15.52
C ALA A 44 -8.97 -8.55 -16.07
N GLY A 45 -8.27 -9.43 -15.35
CA GLY A 45 -8.02 -10.81 -15.77
C GLY A 45 -6.93 -10.98 -16.84
N ILE A 46 -6.23 -9.92 -17.23
CA ILE A 46 -5.18 -9.95 -18.26
C ILE A 46 -3.82 -10.10 -17.59
N SER A 47 -2.98 -10.97 -18.15
CA SER A 47 -1.58 -11.17 -17.74
C SER A 47 -0.67 -11.18 -18.97
N VAL A 48 0.56 -10.72 -18.80
CA VAL A 48 1.56 -10.64 -19.86
C VAL A 48 2.86 -11.29 -19.42
N GLU A 49 3.56 -11.93 -20.35
CA GLU A 49 4.92 -12.40 -20.14
C GLU A 49 5.90 -11.22 -20.23
N LYS A 50 6.79 -11.11 -19.24
CA LYS A 50 7.78 -10.05 -19.11
C LYS A 50 9.11 -10.61 -18.68
N THR A 51 10.16 -9.87 -18.99
CA THR A 51 11.49 -10.16 -18.44
C THR A 51 11.53 -9.91 -16.94
N LEU A 52 12.48 -10.54 -16.24
CA LEU A 52 12.70 -10.27 -14.81
C LEU A 52 12.91 -8.78 -14.51
N GLN A 53 13.65 -8.07 -15.37
CA GLN A 53 13.92 -6.63 -15.21
C GLN A 53 12.64 -5.80 -15.37
N GLU A 54 11.88 -6.02 -16.45
CA GLU A 54 10.60 -5.32 -16.66
C GLU A 54 9.60 -5.61 -15.53
N ALA A 55 9.54 -6.85 -15.04
CA ALA A 55 8.68 -7.21 -13.93
C ALA A 55 9.05 -6.43 -12.66
N LYS A 56 10.35 -6.30 -12.34
CA LYS A 56 10.82 -5.49 -11.21
C LYS A 56 10.45 -4.02 -11.38
N GLU A 57 10.59 -3.47 -12.58
CA GLU A 57 10.21 -2.09 -12.88
C GLU A 57 8.70 -1.86 -12.71
N ILE A 58 7.86 -2.78 -13.20
CA ILE A 58 6.40 -2.71 -13.02
C ILE A 58 6.04 -2.72 -11.53
N ILE A 59 6.63 -3.63 -10.74
CA ILE A 59 6.35 -3.70 -9.30
C ILE A 59 6.84 -2.45 -8.57
N LYS A 60 8.01 -1.90 -8.95
CA LYS A 60 8.51 -0.64 -8.41
C LYS A 60 7.57 0.52 -8.69
N ASN A 61 7.10 0.65 -9.93
CA ASN A 61 6.14 1.70 -10.30
C ASN A 61 4.82 1.58 -9.53
N ARG A 62 4.34 0.35 -9.29
CA ARG A 62 3.16 0.11 -8.43
C ARG A 62 3.41 0.56 -7.00
N LEU A 63 4.58 0.24 -6.44
CA LEU A 63 4.95 0.67 -5.10
C LEU A 63 4.98 2.19 -4.98
N GLU A 64 5.65 2.88 -5.91
CA GLU A 64 5.71 4.34 -5.94
C GLU A 64 4.31 4.97 -6.05
N SER A 65 3.42 4.38 -6.86
CA SER A 65 2.04 4.82 -6.96
C SER A 65 1.31 4.68 -5.63
N LEU A 66 1.44 3.53 -4.96
CA LEU A 66 0.81 3.28 -3.67
C LEU A 66 1.35 4.23 -2.59
N GLU A 67 2.64 4.50 -2.59
CA GLU A 67 3.26 5.46 -1.65
C GLU A 67 2.71 6.88 -1.85
N LYS A 68 2.60 7.34 -3.11
CA LYS A 68 1.99 8.64 -3.43
C LYS A 68 0.54 8.70 -2.96
N THR A 69 -0.25 7.65 -3.23
CA THR A 69 -1.63 7.57 -2.74
C THR A 69 -1.69 7.61 -1.22
N ARG A 70 -0.82 6.86 -0.52
CA ARG A 70 -0.73 6.87 0.93
C ARG A 70 -0.44 8.26 1.47
N MET A 71 0.55 8.97 0.91
CA MET A 71 0.90 10.32 1.33
C MET A 71 -0.26 11.30 1.14
N SER A 72 -0.96 11.23 0.00
CA SER A 72 -2.14 12.07 -0.24
C SER A 72 -3.25 11.80 0.78
N LEU A 73 -3.54 10.54 1.08
CA LEU A 73 -4.53 10.16 2.09
C LEU A 73 -4.13 10.64 3.49
N GLN A 74 -2.85 10.55 3.85
CA GLN A 74 -2.35 11.08 5.13
C GLN A 74 -2.52 12.60 5.24
N GLN A 75 -2.27 13.34 4.16
CA GLN A 75 -2.50 14.79 4.12
C GLN A 75 -3.99 15.13 4.24
N GLN A 76 -4.86 14.42 3.52
CA GLN A 76 -6.31 14.61 3.60
C GLN A 76 -6.82 14.33 5.02
N LEU A 77 -6.33 13.27 5.66
CA LEU A 77 -6.68 12.93 7.04
C LEU A 77 -6.27 14.05 8.02
N ALA A 78 -5.06 14.59 7.86
CA ALA A 78 -4.58 15.70 8.69
C ALA A 78 -5.46 16.96 8.54
N GLN A 79 -5.83 17.32 7.31
CA GLN A 79 -6.71 18.46 7.05
C GLN A 79 -8.11 18.26 7.65
N ILE A 80 -8.65 17.04 7.60
CA ILE A 80 -9.94 16.72 8.22
C ILE A 80 -9.85 16.88 9.75
N ALA A 81 -8.78 16.38 10.37
CA ALA A 81 -8.57 16.50 11.80
C ALA A 81 -8.44 17.97 12.26
N GLU A 82 -7.73 18.79 11.48
CA GLU A 82 -7.60 20.23 11.73
C GLU A 82 -8.96 20.94 11.66
N ARG A 83 -9.74 20.69 10.60
CA ARG A 83 -11.09 21.25 10.44
C ARG A 83 -12.04 20.83 11.58
N MET A 84 -11.92 19.60 12.06
CA MET A 84 -12.69 19.14 13.23
C MET A 84 -12.32 19.91 14.50
N SER A 85 -11.03 20.18 14.71
CA SER A 85 -10.54 20.96 15.85
C SER A 85 -11.07 22.40 15.78
N GLU A 86 -10.92 23.07 14.63
CA GLU A 86 -11.46 24.42 14.43
C GLU A 86 -12.98 24.48 14.62
N GLY A 87 -13.70 23.47 14.14
CA GLY A 87 -15.14 23.37 14.30
C GLY A 87 -15.54 23.28 15.77
N ARG A 88 -14.83 22.49 16.57
CA ARG A 88 -15.04 22.39 18.02
C ARG A 88 -14.77 23.72 18.72
N GLU A 89 -13.67 24.38 18.40
CA GLU A 89 -13.33 25.68 19.00
C GLU A 89 -14.38 26.76 18.69
N LYS A 90 -14.85 26.83 17.44
CA LYS A 90 -15.94 27.75 17.05
C LYS A 90 -17.23 27.46 17.82
N PHE A 91 -17.56 26.19 18.02
CA PHE A 91 -18.74 25.77 18.78
C PHE A 91 -18.63 26.18 20.26
N ASP A 92 -17.48 25.93 20.90
CA ASP A 92 -17.23 26.30 22.29
C ASP A 92 -17.29 27.83 22.49
N ASN A 93 -16.72 28.60 21.55
CA ASN A 93 -16.79 30.07 21.56
C ASN A 93 -18.22 30.59 21.42
N LEU A 94 -19.06 29.96 20.59
CA LEU A 94 -20.47 30.35 20.45
C LEU A 94 -21.25 30.05 21.74
N LEU A 95 -21.02 28.90 22.37
CA LEU A 95 -21.61 28.55 23.66
C LEU A 95 -21.21 29.54 24.77
N ALA A 96 -19.95 29.98 24.80
CA ALA A 96 -19.48 30.97 25.76
C ALA A 96 -20.21 32.31 25.59
N LYS A 97 -20.32 32.82 24.36
CA LYS A 97 -21.03 34.08 24.07
C LYS A 97 -22.51 34.04 24.45
N LEU A 98 -23.20 32.94 24.14
CA LEU A 98 -24.62 32.76 24.52
C LEU A 98 -24.83 32.76 26.05
N ARG A 99 -23.86 32.22 26.81
CA ARG A 99 -23.90 32.25 28.29
C ARG A 99 -23.66 33.64 28.87
N GLU A 100 -22.88 34.48 28.19
CA GLU A 100 -22.65 35.86 28.61
C GLU A 100 -23.87 36.75 28.33
N GLU A 101 -24.56 36.56 27.21
CA GLU A 101 -25.79 37.30 26.86
C GLU A 101 -27.01 36.94 27.73
N THR A 102 -27.03 35.74 28.32
CA THR A 102 -28.14 35.26 29.17
C THR A 102 -27.99 35.58 30.66
N LYS A 103 -26.92 36.27 31.09
CA LYS A 103 -26.83 36.81 32.46
C LYS A 103 -27.92 37.88 32.65
N PRO A 104 -28.83 37.72 33.64
CA PRO A 104 -29.89 38.71 33.85
C PRO A 104 -29.28 40.07 34.14
N ARG A 105 -29.72 41.07 33.38
CA ARG A 105 -29.48 42.48 33.68
C ARG A 105 -30.23 42.76 34.99
N ASN A 106 -29.52 42.68 36.11
CA ASN A 106 -30.06 43.05 37.41
C ASN A 106 -30.63 44.47 37.29
N VAL A 107 -31.95 44.58 37.47
CA VAL A 107 -32.68 45.83 37.74
C VAL A 107 -32.64 46.14 39.23
#